data_AF-C9LXN6-F1
#
_entry.id   AF-C9LXN6-F1
#
_cell.length_a   1.000
_cell.length_b   1.000
_cell.length_c   1.000
_cell.angle_alpha   90.00
_cell.angle_beta   90.00
_cell.angle_gamma   90.00
#
_symmetry.space_group_name_H-M   'P 1'
#
loop_
_entity.id
_entity.type
_entity.pdbx_description
1 polymer ?
#
loop_
_entity_poly.entity_id
_entity_poly.type
_entity_poly.pdbx_seq_one_letter_code
_entity_poly.pdbx_strand_id
1 'polypeptide(L)' 'MDSALKAQTDAALASMGLNMSVAVNAMARQILRQGRLPFELYATNPETMAALQEAEEIRRNPENFKSYASAHEMMEDIL' A
#
# COMPACT_ATOMS: atom_id res chain seq x y z
N MET A 1 7.68 19.93 -6.98
CA MET A 1 7.39 19.89 -5.53
C MET A 1 6.87 21.26 -5.15
N ASP A 2 5.78 21.30 -4.40
CA ASP A 2 5.30 22.54 -3.80
C ASP A 2 6.41 23.18 -2.93
N SER A 3 6.57 24.50 -2.97
CA SER A 3 7.67 25.18 -2.28
C SER A 3 7.57 25.04 -0.76
N ALA A 4 6.34 25.00 -0.23
CA ALA A 4 6.10 24.77 1.19
C ALA A 4 6.47 23.34 1.59
N LEU A 5 6.14 22.36 0.75
CA LEU A 5 6.49 20.96 0.97
C LEU A 5 8.01 20.77 1.00
N LYS A 6 8.74 21.42 0.08
CA LYS A 6 10.20 21.36 0.06
C LYS A 6 10.80 21.91 1.36
N ALA A 7 10.34 23.08 1.82
CA ALA A 7 10.84 23.71 3.04
C ALA A 7 10.58 22.84 4.30
N GLN A 8 9.39 22.25 4.41
CA GLN A 8 9.05 21.33 5.50
C GLN A 8 9.93 20.07 5.47
N THR A 9 10.18 19.54 4.27
CA THR A 9 11.02 18.36 4.10
C THR A 9 12.48 18.65 4.46
N ASP A 10 13.02 19.79 4.01
CA ASP A 10 14.39 20.21 4.33
C ASP A 10 14.59 20.40 5.84
N ALA A 11 13.62 21.01 6.53
CA ALA A 11 13.66 21.15 8.00
C ALA A 11 13.60 19.80 8.73
N ALA A 12 12.74 18.88 8.28
CA ALA A 12 12.63 17.55 8.85
C ALA A 12 13.92 16.74 8.68
N LEU A 13 14.50 16.75 7.47
CA LEU A 13 15.77 16.07 7.19
C LEU A 13 16.92 16.67 8.01
N ALA A 14 16.98 18.00 8.13
CA ALA A 14 18.00 18.67 8.93
C ALA A 14 17.94 18.27 10.42
N SER A 15 16.73 18.08 10.97
CA SER A 15 16.56 17.60 12.36
C SER A 15 17.12 16.19 12.57
N MET A 16 17.22 15.39 11.51
CA MET A 16 17.81 14.05 11.49
C MET A 16 19.30 14.05 11.12
N GLY A 17 19.92 15.23 10.91
CA GLY A 17 21.29 15.35 10.44
C GLY A 17 21.48 14.98 8.95
N LEU A 18 20.40 14.99 8.18
CA LEU A 18 20.38 14.64 6.76
C LEU A 18 20.13 15.88 5.90
N ASN A 19 20.58 15.84 4.64
CA ASN A 19 20.15 16.76 3.61
C ASN A 19 19.35 16.01 2.54
N MET A 20 18.64 16.76 1.68
CA MET A 20 17.81 16.19 0.61
C MET A 20 18.58 15.20 -0.27
N SER A 21 19.81 15.54 -0.66
CA SER A 21 20.63 14.69 -1.52
C SER A 21 20.97 13.35 -0.86
N VAL A 22 21.28 13.34 0.44
CA VAL A 22 21.56 12.11 1.19
C VAL A 22 20.29 11.24 1.29
N ALA A 23 19.16 11.85 1.62
CA ALA A 23 17.88 11.14 1.75
C ALA A 23 17.44 10.49 0.43
N VAL A 24 17.51 11.23 -0.68
CA VAL A 24 17.15 10.73 -2.01
C VAL A 24 18.08 9.59 -2.45
N ASN A 25 19.40 9.71 -2.22
CA ASN A 25 20.34 8.66 -2.54
C ASN A 25 20.11 7.38 -1.71
N ALA A 26 19.80 7.52 -0.41
CA ALA A 26 19.46 6.38 0.44
C ALA A 26 18.18 5.68 -0.04
N MET A 27 17.17 6.46 -0.43
CA MET A 27 15.91 5.96 -0.98
C MET A 27 16.15 5.14 -2.26
N ALA A 28 16.92 5.68 -3.22
CA ALA A 28 17.23 5.00 -4.47
C ALA A 28 17.96 3.66 -4.24
N ARG A 29 18.94 3.62 -3.32
CA ARG A 29 19.63 2.38 -2.94
C ARG A 29 18.69 1.37 -2.31
N GLN A 30 17.76 1.80 -1.46
CA GLN A 30 16.77 0.88 -0.88
C GLN A 30 15.84 0.28 -1.94
N ILE A 31 15.38 1.08 -2.91
CA ILE A 31 14.54 0.61 -4.02
C ILE A 31 15.30 -0.46 -4.82
N LEU A 32 16.55 -0.16 -5.22
CA LEU A 32 17.38 -1.09 -5.97
C LEU A 32 17.64 -2.40 -5.19
N ARG A 33 17.82 -2.33 -3.88
CA ARG A 33 18.10 -3.51 -3.05
C ARG A 33 16.86 -4.38 -2.79
N GLN A 34 15.69 -3.79 -2.63
CA GLN A 34 14.48 -4.50 -2.21
C GLN A 34 13.48 -4.73 -3.35
N GLY A 35 13.66 -4.09 -4.51
CA GLY A 35 12.72 -4.15 -5.62
C GLY A 35 11.34 -3.55 -5.31
N ARG A 36 11.23 -2.72 -4.28
CA ARG A 36 9.97 -2.10 -3.82
C ARG A 36 10.20 -0.71 -3.25
N LEU A 37 9.13 0.05 -3.08
CA LEU A 37 9.19 1.35 -2.42
C LEU A 37 9.60 1.21 -0.93
N PRO A 38 10.47 2.09 -0.41
CA PRO A 38 11.00 2.01 0.94
C PRO A 38 10.10 2.68 1.98
N PHE A 39 8.80 2.73 1.71
CA PHE A 39 7.75 3.23 2.57
C PHE A 39 6.45 2.52 2.22
N GLU A 40 5.53 2.46 3.17
CA GLU A 40 4.21 1.90 2.96
C GLU A 40 3.34 2.88 2.17
N LEU A 41 2.64 2.38 1.16
CA LEU A 41 1.65 3.14 0.43
C LEU A 41 0.33 3.07 1.22
N TYR A 42 -0.01 4.15 1.90
CA TYR A 42 -1.33 4.30 2.56
C TYR A 42 -2.45 4.69 1.57
N ALA A 43 -2.12 4.81 0.29
CA ALA A 43 -3.10 5.07 -0.76
C ALA A 43 -3.76 3.75 -1.14
N THR A 44 -4.82 3.39 -0.42
CA THR A 44 -5.79 2.42 -0.90
C THR A 44 -6.43 3.01 -2.15
N ASN A 45 -6.16 2.42 -3.33
CA ASN A 45 -6.87 2.84 -4.53
C ASN A 45 -8.39 2.57 -4.32
N PRO A 46 -9.29 3.31 -4.98
CA PRO A 46 -10.74 3.16 -4.77
C PRO A 46 -11.22 1.71 -4.95
N GLU A 47 -10.63 0.96 -5.87
CA GLU A 47 -10.93 -0.45 -6.10
C GLU A 47 -10.56 -1.34 -4.90
N THR A 48 -9.40 -1.09 -4.27
CA THR A 48 -8.93 -1.83 -3.08
C THR A 48 -9.78 -1.45 -1.87
N MET A 49 -10.21 -0.20 -1.75
CA MET A 49 -11.18 0.17 -0.70
C MET A 49 -12.52 -0.54 -0.88
N ALA A 50 -13.03 -0.59 -2.11
CA ALA A 50 -14.27 -1.28 -2.42
C ALA A 50 -14.15 -2.78 -2.11
N ALA A 51 -13.05 -3.42 -2.52
CA ALA A 51 -12.79 -4.83 -2.23
C ALA A 51 -12.66 -5.11 -0.72
N LEU A 52 -12.04 -4.20 0.05
CA LEU A 52 -11.97 -4.32 1.52
C LEU A 52 -13.35 -4.14 2.17
N GLN A 53 -14.19 -3.24 1.66
CA GLN A 53 -15.57 -3.08 2.13
C GLN A 53 -16.42 -4.30 1.81
N GLU A 54 -16.31 -4.84 0.59
CA GLU A 54 -16.97 -6.06 0.17
C GLU A 54 -16.56 -7.25 1.05
N ALA A 55 -15.26 -7.41 1.33
CA ALA A 55 -14.76 -8.46 2.22
C ALA A 55 -15.34 -8.34 3.64
N GLU A 56 -15.49 -7.12 4.16
CA GLU A 56 -16.11 -6.90 5.48
C GLU A 56 -17.62 -7.18 5.47
N GLU A 57 -18.32 -6.87 4.38
CA GLU A 57 -19.73 -7.22 4.19
C GLU A 57 -19.95 -8.74 4.09
N ILE A 58 -19.08 -9.44 3.36
CA ILE A 58 -19.06 -10.91 3.29
C ILE A 58 -18.85 -11.51 4.67
N ARG A 59 -17.93 -10.94 5.46
CA ARG A 59 -17.67 -11.40 6.84
C ARG A 59 -18.88 -11.21 7.76
N ARG A 60 -19.65 -10.14 7.58
CA ARG A 60 -20.82 -9.82 8.40
C ARG A 60 -22.05 -10.62 8.03
N ASN A 61 -22.25 -10.87 6.73
CA ASN A 61 -23.44 -11.53 6.21
C ASN A 61 -23.07 -12.72 5.31
N PRO A 62 -22.37 -13.75 5.84
CA PRO A 62 -21.83 -14.84 5.02
C PRO A 62 -22.91 -15.62 4.26
N GLU A 63 -24.16 -15.66 4.76
CA GLU A 63 -25.29 -16.29 4.06
C GLU A 63 -25.69 -15.62 2.74
N ASN A 64 -25.34 -14.33 2.55
CA ASN A 64 -25.73 -13.55 1.38
C ASN A 64 -24.72 -13.66 0.23
N PHE A 65 -23.59 -14.35 0.46
CA PHE A 65 -22.50 -14.44 -0.50
C PHE A 65 -22.17 -15.90 -0.79
N LYS A 66 -21.67 -16.15 -2.00
CA LYS A 66 -21.37 -17.50 -2.48
C LYS A 66 -20.24 -18.10 -1.64
N SER A 67 -20.53 -19.22 -0.99
CA SER A 67 -19.56 -20.03 -0.25
C SER A 67 -19.33 -21.35 -0.97
N TYR A 68 -18.12 -21.88 -0.89
CA TYR A 68 -17.78 -23.20 -1.40
C TYR A 68 -17.52 -24.16 -0.25
N ALA A 69 -18.00 -25.40 -0.37
CA ALA A 69 -17.77 -26.43 0.64
C ALA A 69 -16.39 -27.11 0.45
N SER A 70 -15.77 -26.94 -0.72
CA SER A 70 -14.44 -27.48 -1.01
C SER A 70 -13.64 -26.60 -1.97
N ALA A 71 -12.32 -26.70 -1.93
CA ALA A 71 -11.44 -26.03 -2.88
C ALA A 71 -11.65 -26.53 -4.33
N HIS A 72 -12.13 -27.77 -4.51
CA HIS A 72 -12.41 -28.31 -5.83
C HIS A 72 -13.62 -27.61 -6.47
N GLU A 73 -14.70 -27.47 -5.72
CA GLU A 73 -15.90 -26.73 -6.13
C GLU A 73 -15.61 -25.26 -6.46
N MET A 74 -14.76 -24.61 -5.65
CA MET A 74 -14.31 -23.24 -5.93
C MET A 74 -13.54 -23.15 -7.25
N MET A 75 -12.66 -24.12 -7.52
CA MET A 75 -11.83 -24.11 -8.73
C MET A 75 -12.63 -24.40 -10.00
N GLU A 76 -13.68 -25.23 -9.94
CA GLU A 76 -14.58 -25.46 -11.08
C GLU A 76 -15.40 -24.21 -11.47
N ASP A 77 -15.61 -23.28 -10.53
CA ASP A 77 -16.38 -22.06 -10.78
C ASP A 77 -15.53 -20.88 -11.29
N ILE A 78 -14.25 -20.82 -10.90
CA ILE A 78 -13.34 -19.70 -11.21
C ILE A 78 -12.52 -19.93 -12.49
N LEU A 79 -12.32 -21.20 -12.89
CA LEU A 79 -11.54 -21.59 -14.07
C LEU A 79 -12.42 -21.74 -15.32
#